data_AF-A0A496YPA0-F1
#
_entry.id   AF-A0A496YPA0-F1
#
_cell.length_a   1.000
_cell.length_b   1.000
_cell.length_c   1.000
_cell.angle_alpha   90.00
_cell.angle_beta   90.00
_cell.angle_gamma   90.00
#
_symmetry.space_group_name_H-M   'P 1'
#
loop_
_entity.id
_entity.type
_entity.pdbx_description
1 polymer ?
#
loop_
_entity_poly.entity_id
_entity_poly.type
_entity_poly.pdbx_seq_one_letter_code
_entity_poly.pdbx_strand_id
1 'polypeptide(L)'
;MQLVRMKQIKGKILLKSGLHIGAGDTEMKIGGTDNTVIKHPHTLEPFIPGSSLKGKIRSLLELRTGLMGKTEGKPLSYKVLDGADESAKAEGLKILKLFGTSGADEEEPKNIGPTRC
;
A
#
# COMPACT_ATOMS: atom_id res chain seq x y z
N MET A 1 -1.47 -25.07 4.08
CA MET A 1 -0.47 -24.20 4.74
C MET A 1 -0.88 -23.96 6.18
N GLN A 2 0.08 -23.96 7.10
CA GLN A 2 -0.16 -23.68 8.52
C GLN A 2 0.56 -22.39 8.91
N LEU A 3 -0.09 -21.55 9.71
CA LEU A 3 0.51 -20.35 10.29
C LEU A 3 1.59 -20.80 11.30
N VAL A 4 2.85 -20.49 11.01
CA VAL A 4 3.97 -20.83 11.90
C VAL A 4 4.14 -19.79 13.01
N ARG A 5 4.03 -18.50 12.67
CA ARG A 5 4.27 -17.41 13.62
C ARG A 5 3.63 -16.11 13.15
N MET A 6 3.01 -15.38 14.07
CA MET A 6 2.59 -13.99 13.88
C MET A 6 3.50 -13.07 14.69
N LYS A 7 3.98 -11.98 14.07
CA LYS A 7 4.75 -10.93 14.75
C LYS A 7 3.97 -9.62 14.66
N GLN A 8 3.83 -8.93 15.79
CA GLN A 8 3.17 -7.62 15.85
C GLN A 8 4.22 -6.51 15.99
N ILE A 9 4.14 -5.51 15.12
CA ILE A 9 4.96 -4.29 15.21
C ILE A 9 4.06 -3.18 15.74
N LYS A 10 4.47 -2.55 16.85
CA LYS A 10 3.73 -1.46 17.50
C LYS A 10 4.58 -0.19 17.51
N GLY A 11 3.93 0.96 17.41
CA GLY A 11 4.58 2.26 17.46
C GLY A 11 3.56 3.39 17.60
N LYS A 12 4.04 4.61 17.80
CA LYS A 12 3.24 5.84 17.80
C LYS A 12 3.68 6.74 16.67
N ILE A 13 2.74 7.21 15.86
CA ILE A 13 3.01 8.20 14.81
C ILE A 13 2.73 9.58 15.41
N LEU A 14 3.77 10.42 15.49
CA LEU A 14 3.64 11.81 15.93
C LEU A 14 3.62 12.71 14.70
N LEU A 15 2.56 13.52 14.58
CA LEU A 15 2.46 14.52 13.52
C LEU A 15 3.43 15.66 13.80
N LYS A 16 4.34 15.93 12.84
CA LYS A 16 5.29 17.06 12.90
C LYS A 16 4.72 18.33 12.26
N SER A 17 3.67 18.20 11.46
CA SER A 17 2.93 19.25 10.76
C SER A 17 1.45 18.87 10.69
N GLY A 18 0.61 19.75 10.12
CA GLY A 18 -0.76 19.37 9.76
C GLY A 18 -0.79 18.16 8.82
N LEU A 19 -1.71 17.23 9.07
CA LEU A 19 -1.96 16.05 8.23
C LEU A 19 -3.40 16.10 7.71
N HIS A 20 -3.53 16.07 6.39
CA HIS A 20 -4.82 15.96 5.72
C HIS A 20 -4.87 14.62 4.96
N ILE A 21 -5.89 13.81 5.26
CA ILE A 21 -6.26 12.61 4.51
C ILE A 21 -7.74 12.76 4.20
N GLY A 22 -8.09 12.88 2.93
CA GLY A 22 -9.48 13.05 2.50
C GLY A 22 -10.35 11.84 2.89
N ALA A 23 -11.58 12.12 3.30
CA ALA A 23 -12.64 11.11 3.32
C ALA A 23 -13.13 10.91 1.88
N GLY A 24 -13.34 9.67 1.42
CA GLY A 24 -13.99 9.43 0.14
C GLY A 24 -15.41 10.01 0.10
N ASP A 25 -16.01 10.11 -1.09
CA ASP A 25 -17.33 10.69 -1.39
C ASP A 25 -18.53 9.95 -0.76
N THR A 26 -18.47 9.61 0.52
CA THR A 26 -19.52 8.79 1.14
C THR A 26 -20.69 9.62 1.68
N GLU A 27 -20.55 10.93 1.82
CA GLU A 27 -21.67 11.82 2.10
C GLU A 27 -21.45 13.20 1.45
N MET A 28 -22.12 13.45 0.32
CA MET A 28 -22.41 14.81 -0.12
C MET A 28 -23.27 15.46 0.98
N LYS A 29 -22.64 16.09 1.96
CA LYS A 29 -23.35 16.93 2.92
C LYS A 29 -23.78 18.18 2.18
N ILE A 30 -25.09 18.32 1.95
CA ILE A 30 -25.69 19.53 1.37
C ILE A 30 -25.33 20.69 2.32
N GLY A 31 -24.48 21.62 1.86
CA GLY A 31 -23.92 22.71 2.67
C GLY A 31 -22.65 22.36 3.47
N GLY A 32 -21.97 21.26 3.14
CA GLY A 32 -20.73 20.82 3.80
C GLY A 32 -19.51 21.68 3.46
N THR A 33 -18.62 21.85 4.44
CA THR A 33 -17.32 22.51 4.28
C THR A 33 -16.42 21.75 3.29
N ASP A 34 -15.78 22.48 2.36
CA ASP A 34 -14.72 21.96 1.49
C ASP A 34 -13.57 21.37 2.33
N ASN A 35 -12.97 20.27 1.86
CA ASN A 35 -11.79 19.59 2.45
C ASN A 35 -11.97 18.94 3.84
N THR A 36 -12.90 17.99 3.95
CA THR A 36 -13.02 17.18 5.17
C THR A 36 -11.87 16.18 5.34
N VAL A 37 -11.40 16.01 6.59
CA VAL A 37 -10.44 14.95 6.97
C VAL A 37 -11.21 13.69 7.34
N ILE A 38 -10.67 12.53 6.98
CA ILE A 38 -11.24 11.24 7.35
C ILE A 38 -11.31 11.07 8.86
N LYS A 39 -12.49 10.68 9.34
CA LYS A 39 -12.81 10.55 10.76
C LYS A 39 -13.39 9.18 11.04
N HIS A 40 -13.13 8.68 12.23
CA HIS A 40 -13.73 7.44 12.69
C HIS A 40 -15.25 7.65 12.87
N PRO A 41 -16.11 6.77 12.35
CA PRO A 41 -17.56 7.02 12.28
C PRO A 41 -18.22 7.15 13.67
N HIS A 42 -17.65 6.50 14.70
CA HIS A 42 -18.21 6.52 16.05
C HIS A 42 -17.64 7.59 16.97
N THR A 43 -16.34 7.91 16.84
CA THR A 43 -15.67 8.87 17.74
C THR A 43 -15.56 10.26 17.11
N LEU A 44 -15.76 10.35 15.79
CA LEU A 44 -15.57 11.55 14.97
C LEU A 44 -14.14 12.13 15.03
N GLU A 45 -13.19 11.37 15.58
CA GLU A 45 -11.78 11.74 15.65
C GLU A 45 -11.08 11.43 14.32
N PRO A 46 -10.15 12.28 13.87
CA PRO A 46 -9.30 11.98 12.71
C PRO A 46 -8.49 10.71 12.94
N PHE A 47 -8.35 9.88 11.91
CA PHE A 47 -7.48 8.70 11.98
C PHE A 47 -6.65 8.54 10.70
N ILE A 48 -5.57 7.75 10.79
CA ILE A 48 -4.77 7.37 9.63
C ILE A 48 -5.25 6.00 9.14
N PRO A 49 -5.86 5.89 7.95
CA PRO A 49 -6.32 4.60 7.42
C PRO A 49 -5.15 3.67 7.14
N GLY A 50 -5.34 2.38 7.41
CA GLY A 50 -4.34 1.35 7.11
C GLY A 50 -3.99 1.28 5.62
N SER A 51 -4.97 1.51 4.73
CA SER A 51 -4.77 1.59 3.28
C SER A 51 -3.86 2.76 2.89
N SER A 52 -4.04 3.94 3.49
CA SER A 52 -3.19 5.11 3.25
C SER A 52 -1.75 4.87 3.67
N LEU A 53 -1.54 4.27 4.85
CA LEU A 53 -0.21 3.88 5.32
C LEU A 53 0.43 2.85 4.39
N LYS A 54 -0.31 1.78 4.06
CA LYS A 54 0.12 0.70 3.17
C LYS A 54 0.54 1.24 1.80
N GLY A 55 -0.30 2.08 1.18
CA GLY A 55 -0.05 2.64 -0.14
C GLY A 55 1.16 3.56 -0.19
N LYS A 56 1.36 4.41 0.84
CA LYS A 56 2.52 5.30 0.89
C LYS A 56 3.83 4.54 1.09
N ILE A 57 3.85 3.54 1.98
CA ILE A 57 5.04 2.70 2.19
C ILE A 57 5.36 1.91 0.94
N ARG A 58 4.36 1.27 0.32
CA ARG A 58 4.53 0.50 -0.91
C ARG A 58 5.11 1.37 -2.04
N SER A 59 4.51 2.52 -2.32
CA SER A 59 4.97 3.39 -3.41
C SER A 59 6.39 3.93 -3.19
N LEU A 60 6.78 4.27 -1.95
CA LEU A 60 8.15 4.68 -1.64
C LEU A 60 9.17 3.53 -1.82
N LEU A 61 8.79 2.31 -1.44
CA LEU A 61 9.64 1.14 -1.66
C LEU A 61 9.77 0.80 -3.14
N GLU A 62 8.67 0.85 -3.90
CA GLU A 62 8.68 0.67 -5.36
C GLU A 62 9.53 1.75 -6.05
N LEU A 63 9.42 3.02 -5.64
CA LEU A 63 10.26 4.11 -6.15
C LEU A 63 11.76 3.84 -5.91
N ARG A 64 12.12 3.37 -4.71
CA ARG A 64 13.51 3.06 -4.35
C ARG A 64 14.14 2.00 -5.26
N THR A 65 13.34 1.04 -5.76
CA THR A 65 13.86 0.00 -6.67
C THR A 65 14.25 0.53 -8.06
N GLY A 66 13.83 1.75 -8.42
CA GLY A 66 13.99 2.30 -9.77
C GLY A 66 13.04 1.70 -10.81
N LEU A 67 12.18 0.74 -10.43
CA LEU A 67 11.27 0.06 -11.35
C LEU A 67 10.03 0.89 -11.70
N MET A 68 9.74 1.97 -10.96
CA MET A 68 8.57 2.84 -11.20
C MET A 68 8.52 3.42 -12.61
N GLY A 69 9.69 3.70 -13.23
CA GLY A 69 9.76 4.17 -14.61
C GLY A 69 9.29 3.12 -15.63
N LYS A 70 9.38 1.83 -15.28
CA LYS A 70 8.93 0.70 -16.12
C LYS A 70 7.48 0.31 -15.87
N THR A 71 6.86 0.77 -14.77
CA THR A 71 5.48 0.43 -14.44
C THR A 71 4.46 1.43 -14.99
N GLU A 72 4.89 2.54 -15.62
CA GLU A 72 4.01 3.60 -16.13
C GLU A 72 3.02 4.12 -15.06
N GLY A 73 3.44 4.13 -13.79
CA GLY A 73 2.61 4.52 -12.66
C GLY A 73 1.65 3.43 -12.14
N LYS A 74 1.65 2.23 -12.73
CA LYS A 74 0.93 1.07 -12.20
C LYS A 74 1.68 0.45 -11.02
N PRO A 75 0.99 -0.26 -10.12
CA PRO A 75 1.64 -1.04 -9.07
C PRO A 75 2.61 -2.06 -9.68
N LEU A 76 3.69 -2.35 -8.95
CA LEU A 76 4.65 -3.36 -9.38
C LEU A 76 3.96 -4.73 -9.59
N SER A 77 4.24 -5.36 -10.71
CA SER A 77 3.77 -6.71 -11.07
C SER A 77 4.93 -7.58 -11.56
N TYR A 78 4.71 -8.89 -11.68
CA TYR A 78 5.76 -9.83 -12.06
C TYR A 78 6.34 -9.56 -13.46
N LYS A 79 5.49 -9.13 -14.40
CA LYS A 79 5.87 -8.85 -15.79
C LYS A 79 6.97 -7.78 -15.89
N VAL A 80 6.99 -6.84 -14.96
CA VAL A 80 7.98 -5.74 -14.93
C VAL A 80 9.34 -6.21 -14.40
N LEU A 81 9.39 -7.35 -13.69
CA LEU A 81 10.61 -7.90 -13.09
C LEU A 81 11.47 -8.71 -14.05
N ASP A 82 10.95 -9.17 -15.19
CA ASP A 82 11.73 -10.00 -16.12
C ASP A 82 12.79 -9.23 -16.93
N GLY A 83 12.63 -7.92 -17.06
CA GLY A 83 13.62 -7.03 -17.69
C GLY A 83 14.38 -6.14 -16.70
N ALA A 84 14.42 -6.51 -15.42
CA ALA A 84 15.05 -5.73 -14.35
C ALA A 84 16.44 -6.28 -13.99
N ASP A 85 17.32 -5.39 -13.53
CA ASP A 85 18.61 -5.77 -12.95
C ASP A 85 18.40 -6.73 -11.77
N GLU A 86 19.36 -7.62 -11.53
CA GLU A 86 19.25 -8.67 -10.51
C GLU A 86 18.96 -8.12 -9.10
N SER A 87 19.56 -6.97 -8.77
CA SER A 87 19.30 -6.26 -7.51
C SER A 87 17.86 -5.72 -7.42
N ALA A 88 17.38 -5.07 -8.48
CA ALA A 88 16.02 -4.51 -8.52
C ALA A 88 14.96 -5.62 -8.53
N LYS A 89 15.23 -6.74 -9.22
CA LYS A 89 14.40 -7.94 -9.21
C LYS A 89 14.26 -8.52 -7.80
N ALA A 90 15.37 -8.63 -7.07
CA ALA A 90 15.36 -9.14 -5.69
C ALA A 90 14.57 -8.25 -4.73
N GLU A 91 14.70 -6.92 -4.82
CA GLU A 91 13.91 -5.99 -4.01
C GLU A 91 12.43 -6.01 -4.39
N GLY A 92 12.11 -6.00 -5.70
CA GLY A 92 10.76 -6.08 -6.21
C GLY A 92 10.01 -7.33 -5.72
N LEU A 93 10.67 -8.50 -5.74
CA LEU A 93 10.10 -9.73 -5.20
C LEU A 93 9.77 -9.65 -3.70
N LYS A 94 10.59 -8.95 -2.90
CA LYS A 94 10.29 -8.74 -1.47
C LYS A 94 9.06 -7.86 -1.28
N ILE A 95 8.91 -6.81 -2.08
CA ILE A 95 7.74 -5.93 -2.06
C ILE A 95 6.48 -6.72 -2.42
N LEU A 96 6.52 -7.52 -3.48
CA LEU A 96 5.38 -8.36 -3.89
C LEU A 96 4.98 -9.36 -2.80
N LYS A 97 5.96 -10.00 -2.14
CA LYS A 97 5.70 -10.91 -1.01
C LYS A 97 5.07 -10.21 0.20
N LEU A 98 5.41 -8.94 0.46
CA LEU A 98 4.90 -8.19 1.60
C LEU A 98 3.52 -7.59 1.35
N PHE A 99 3.26 -7.07 0.15
CA PHE A 99 2.07 -6.28 -0.15
C PHE A 99 1.05 -6.97 -1.05
N GLY A 100 1.41 -8.10 -1.64
CA GLY A 100 0.63 -8.83 -2.62
C GLY A 100 0.68 -8.25 -4.03
N THR A 101 0.39 -9.11 -5.00
CA THR A 101 0.02 -8.74 -6.37
C THR A 101 -1.45 -8.34 -6.40
N SER A 102 -1.83 -7.44 -7.32
CA SER A 102 -3.24 -7.15 -7.58
C SER A 102 -3.90 -8.40 -8.17
N GLY A 103 -5.12 -8.73 -7.75
CA GLY A 103 -5.86 -9.92 -8.19
C GLY A 103 -6.28 -9.97 -9.68
N ALA A 104 -5.71 -9.09 -10.52
CA ALA A 104 -5.87 -9.11 -11.97
C ALA A 104 -4.75 -9.89 -12.69
N ASP A 105 -3.73 -10.34 -11.96
CA ASP A 105 -2.66 -11.19 -12.52
C ASP A 105 -2.98 -12.66 -12.21
N GLU A 106 -3.58 -13.37 -13.18
CA GLU A 106 -3.94 -14.80 -13.08
C GLU A 106 -2.72 -15.74 -13.01
N GLU A 107 -1.54 -15.24 -13.37
CA GLU A 107 -0.27 -15.97 -13.31
C GLU A 107 0.54 -15.56 -12.08
N GLU A 108 0.06 -15.93 -10.88
CA GLU A 108 0.89 -15.85 -9.67
C GLU A 108 2.00 -16.92 -9.74
N PRO A 109 3.29 -16.55 -9.75
CA PRO A 109 4.35 -17.54 -9.65
C PRO A 109 4.21 -18.27 -8.31
N LYS A 110 4.26 -19.61 -8.34
CA LYS A 110 4.21 -20.51 -7.15
C LYS A 110 5.18 -20.13 -6.01
N ASN A 111 6.17 -19.28 -6.30
CA ASN A 111 7.24 -18.86 -5.39
C ASN A 111 6.93 -17.63 -4.51
N ILE A 112 5.80 -16.96 -4.70
CA ILE A 112 5.42 -15.79 -3.87
C ILE A 112 4.65 -16.21 -2.61
N GLY A 113 4.14 -17.45 -2.56
CA GLY A 113 3.29 -17.91 -1.46
C GLY A 113 1.92 -17.22 -1.50
N PRO A 114 0.99 -17.56 -0.59
CA PRO A 114 -0.36 -17.02 -0.64
C PRO A 114 -0.35 -15.51 -0.42
N THR A 115 -0.67 -14.76 -1.47
CA THR A 115 -0.81 -13.32 -1.46
C THR A 115 -2.24 -12.96 -1.12
N ARG A 116 -2.53 -12.74 0.18
CA ARG A 116 -3.79 -12.16 0.64
C ARG A 116 -3.50 -11.09 1.70
N CYS A 117 -4.06 -9.91 1.47
CA CYS A 117 -4.13 -8.82 2.44
C CYS A 117 -5.57 -8.71 2.94
#